data_AF-A0A9D1MEL0-F1
#
_entry.id   AF-A0A9D1MEL0-F1
#
_cell.length_a   1.000
_cell.length_b   1.000
_cell.length_c   1.000
_cell.angle_alpha   90.00
_cell.angle_beta   90.00
_cell.angle_gamma   90.00
#
_symmetry.space_group_name_H-M   'P 1'
#
loop_
_entity.id
_entity.type
_entity.pdbx_description
1 polymer ?
#
loop_
_entity_poly.entity_id
_entity_poly.type
_entity_poly.pdbx_seq_one_letter_code
_entity_poly.pdbx_strand_id
1 'polypeptide(L)'
;MKKVVYSVSRNNRFGSNKLTGVGFITDADLIIACVSKKGNAYIRVFEDCVKSCHAIPNREVEFKGAHYEIREVEFEKKNSSGESTGYETREIEVEYSIWYKLVD
;
A
#
# COMPACT_ATOMS: atom_id res chain seq x y z
N MET A 1 -17.82 -7.13 -7.60
CA MET A 1 -16.63 -6.29 -7.84
C MET A 1 -17.04 -5.03 -8.59
N LYS A 2 -16.51 -3.87 -8.20
CA LYS A 2 -16.73 -2.60 -8.90
C LYS A 2 -15.39 -2.03 -9.35
N LYS A 3 -15.35 -1.44 -10.53
CA LYS A 3 -14.14 -0.78 -11.03
C LYS A 3 -13.91 0.50 -10.22
N VAL A 4 -12.65 0.81 -9.95
CA VAL A 4 -12.26 2.02 -9.23
C VAL A 4 -11.05 2.68 -9.88
N VAL A 5 -10.95 3.99 -9.72
CA VAL A 5 -9.64 4.66 -9.74
C VAL A 5 -9.11 4.72 -8.33
N TYR A 6 -7.82 4.48 -8.14
CA TYR A 6 -7.22 4.40 -6.81
C TYR A 6 -5.94 5.23 -6.69
N SER A 7 -5.60 5.53 -5.44
CA SER A 7 -4.34 6.11 -5.00
C SER A 7 -3.93 5.43 -3.70
N VAL A 8 -2.81 4.71 -3.70
CA VAL A 8 -2.18 4.15 -2.51
C VAL A 8 -0.87 4.86 -2.26
N SER A 9 -0.71 5.47 -1.09
CA SER A 9 0.53 6.15 -0.70
C SER A 9 1.14 5.46 0.50
N ARG A 10 2.40 5.04 0.40
CA ARG A 10 3.15 4.57 1.58
C ARG A 10 3.66 5.78 2.35
N ASN A 11 3.34 5.87 3.63
CA ASN A 11 3.91 6.90 4.50
C ASN A 11 5.36 6.53 4.84
N ASN A 12 6.33 7.38 4.50
CA ASN A 12 7.72 7.23 4.97
C ASN A 12 8.36 8.61 5.24
N ARG A 13 9.39 8.66 6.09
CA ARG A 13 10.10 9.90 6.52
C ARG A 13 10.77 10.70 5.37
N PHE A 14 11.01 10.08 4.23
CA PHE A 14 11.80 10.58 3.10
C PHE A 14 10.97 10.80 1.81
N GLY A 15 9.64 10.68 1.88
CA GLY A 15 8.72 10.97 0.78
C GLY A 15 7.58 9.96 0.62
N SER A 16 6.51 10.35 -0.07
CA SER A 16 5.39 9.45 -0.38
C SER A 16 5.62 8.75 -1.72
N ASN A 17 5.87 7.44 -1.71
CA ASN A 17 5.72 6.64 -2.92
C ASN A 17 4.22 6.43 -3.14
N LYS A 18 3.69 7.09 -4.17
CA LYS A 18 2.28 7.08 -4.53
C LYS A 18 2.06 6.20 -5.76
N LEU A 19 1.21 5.20 -5.61
CA LEU A 19 0.76 4.32 -6.68
C LEU A 19 -0.67 4.70 -7.06
N THR A 20 -0.89 5.03 -8.33
CA THR A 20 -2.22 5.36 -8.85
C THR A 20 -2.54 4.49 -10.05
N GLY A 21 -3.82 4.21 -10.27
CA GLY A 21 -4.24 3.45 -11.43
C GLY A 21 -5.72 3.10 -11.38
N VAL A 22 -6.07 2.09 -12.18
CA VAL A 22 -7.39 1.47 -12.19
C VAL A 22 -7.29 0.11 -11.51
N GLY A 23 -8.26 -0.20 -10.67
CA GLY A 23 -8.36 -1.46 -9.96
C GLY A 23 -9.81 -1.88 -9.78
N PHE A 24 -10.02 -2.83 -8.88
CA PHE A 24 -11.33 -3.32 -8.51
C PHE A 24 -11.48 -3.33 -7.00
N ILE A 25 -12.63 -2.90 -6.52
CA ILE A 25 -13.04 -3.08 -5.13
C ILE A 25 -14.02 -4.27 -5.05
N THR A 26 -13.78 -5.20 -4.13
CA THR A 26 -14.73 -6.24 -3.74
C THR A 26 -15.62 -5.71 -2.61
N ASP A 27 -16.32 -6.59 -1.91
CA ASP A 27 -17.07 -6.21 -0.71
C ASP A 27 -16.12 -5.98 0.49
N ALA A 28 -14.84 -6.38 0.38
CA ALA A 28 -13.84 -6.27 1.44
C ALA A 28 -12.53 -5.57 0.99
N ASP A 29 -12.05 -5.85 -0.22
CA ASP A 29 -10.65 -5.64 -0.59
C ASP A 29 -10.49 -4.73 -1.80
N LEU A 30 -9.33 -4.06 -1.88
CA LEU A 30 -8.86 -3.38 -3.08
C LEU A 30 -7.87 -4.27 -3.82
N ILE A 31 -8.18 -4.58 -5.08
CA ILE A 31 -7.39 -5.42 -5.97
C ILE A 31 -6.81 -4.57 -7.09
N ILE A 32 -5.49 -4.60 -7.27
CA ILE A 32 -4.79 -3.81 -8.27
C ILE A 32 -3.77 -4.65 -9.04
N ALA A 33 -3.55 -4.32 -10.31
CA ALA A 33 -2.44 -4.86 -11.09
C ALA A 33 -1.18 -4.02 -10.85
N CYS A 34 -0.04 -4.68 -10.69
CA CYS A 34 1.26 -4.06 -10.46
C CYS A 34 2.33 -4.71 -11.33
N VAL A 35 3.43 -4.00 -11.52
CA VAL A 35 4.63 -4.51 -12.19
C VAL A 35 5.78 -4.46 -11.20
N SER A 36 6.43 -5.60 -10.99
CA SER A 36 7.57 -5.71 -10.10
C SER A 36 8.79 -4.96 -10.66
N LYS A 37 9.82 -4.73 -9.83
CA LYS A 37 11.08 -4.12 -10.30
C LYS A 37 11.74 -4.91 -11.44
N LYS A 38 11.47 -6.21 -11.54
CA LYS A 38 11.99 -7.09 -12.61
C LYS A 38 11.09 -7.12 -13.86
N GLY A 39 10.01 -6.33 -13.90
CA GLY A 39 9.08 -6.28 -15.03
C GLY A 39 7.95 -7.31 -14.99
N ASN A 40 7.96 -8.23 -14.03
CA ASN A 40 6.90 -9.24 -13.92
C ASN A 40 5.60 -8.62 -13.40
N ALA A 41 4.49 -8.85 -14.11
CA ALA A 41 3.16 -8.48 -13.67
C ALA A 41 2.71 -9.33 -12.48
N TYR A 42 2.01 -8.73 -11.53
CA TYR A 42 1.40 -9.41 -10.40
C TYR A 42 0.16 -8.66 -9.91
N ILE A 43 -0.72 -9.36 -9.19
CA ILE A 43 -1.87 -8.76 -8.52
C ILE A 43 -1.50 -8.46 -7.07
N ARG A 44 -1.80 -7.25 -6.61
CA ARG A 44 -1.72 -6.86 -5.21
C ARG A 44 -3.12 -6.68 -4.66
N VAL A 45 -3.34 -7.25 -3.48
CA VAL A 45 -4.59 -7.15 -2.72
C VAL A 45 -4.29 -6.35 -1.46
N PHE A 46 -5.09 -5.32 -1.18
CA PHE A 46 -5.14 -4.65 0.12
C PHE A 46 -6.40 -5.15 0.83
N GLU A 47 -6.19 -6.09 1.73
CA GLU A 47 -7.25 -6.79 2.45
C GLU A 47 -7.97 -5.83 3.41
N ASP A 48 -9.28 -6.07 3.64
CA ASP A 48 -10.10 -5.27 4.55
C ASP A 48 -10.12 -3.76 4.26
N CYS A 49 -9.80 -3.37 3.02
CA CYS A 49 -9.78 -1.99 2.58
C CYS A 49 -11.15 -1.30 2.78
N VAL A 50 -12.26 -2.00 2.52
CA VAL A 50 -13.62 -1.45 2.65
C VAL A 50 -13.97 -1.17 4.12
N LYS A 51 -13.48 -1.99 5.05
CA LYS A 51 -13.68 -1.78 6.50
C LYS A 51 -12.99 -0.51 6.99
N SER A 52 -11.81 -0.22 6.45
CA SER A 52 -10.94 0.87 6.94
C SER A 52 -11.10 2.17 6.14
N CYS A 53 -11.69 2.12 4.95
CA CYS A 53 -11.94 3.29 4.10
C CYS A 53 -13.37 3.81 4.26
N HIS A 54 -13.48 5.07 4.65
CA HIS A 54 -14.78 5.72 4.86
C HIS A 54 -15.08 6.72 3.74
N ALA A 55 -16.36 6.96 3.51
CA ALA A 55 -16.82 7.97 2.55
C ALA A 55 -16.27 9.35 2.93
N ILE A 56 -15.80 10.09 1.93
CA ILE A 56 -15.29 11.44 2.14
C ILE A 56 -16.45 12.44 2.13
N PRO A 57 -16.61 13.30 3.16
CA PRO A 57 -17.67 14.29 3.20
C PRO A 57 -17.67 15.16 1.94
N ASN A 58 -18.87 15.35 1.37
CA ASN A 58 -19.09 16.16 0.15
C ASN A 58 -18.35 15.66 -1.10
N ARG A 59 -17.91 14.40 -1.13
CA ARG A 59 -17.35 13.76 -2.33
C ARG A 59 -18.04 12.44 -2.57
N GLU A 60 -19.05 12.50 -3.43
CA GLU A 60 -19.80 11.30 -3.81
C GLU A 60 -18.87 10.23 -4.36
N VAL A 61 -19.14 8.98 -3.97
CA VAL A 61 -18.43 7.77 -4.40
C VAL A 61 -16.91 7.74 -4.17
N GLU A 62 -16.37 8.65 -3.35
CA GLU A 62 -14.98 8.66 -2.92
C GLU A 62 -14.81 8.17 -1.48
N PHE A 63 -13.80 7.34 -1.27
CA PHE A 63 -13.51 6.70 0.00
C PHE A 63 -12.02 6.82 0.34
N LYS A 64 -11.69 6.95 1.62
CA LYS A 64 -10.29 7.02 2.10
C LYS A 64 -10.12 6.36 3.45
N GLY A 65 -8.98 5.71 3.66
CA GLY A 65 -8.63 5.02 4.90
C GLY A 65 -7.13 4.75 5.05
N ALA A 66 -6.74 4.28 6.22
CA ALA A 66 -5.43 3.72 6.48
C ALA A 66 -5.47 2.19 6.29
N HIS A 67 -4.37 1.60 5.86
CA HIS A 67 -4.18 0.16 5.76
C HIS A 67 -2.79 -0.19 6.29
N TYR A 68 -2.70 -1.20 7.14
CA TYR A 68 -1.48 -1.59 7.84
C TYR A 68 -1.07 -3.00 7.40
N GLU A 69 0.19 -3.17 7.04
CA GLU A 69 0.79 -4.47 6.70
C GLU A 69 2.00 -4.71 7.59
N ILE A 70 2.08 -5.87 8.23
CA ILE A 70 3.34 -6.35 8.81
C ILE A 70 4.21 -6.85 7.66
N ARG A 71 5.44 -6.33 7.57
CA ARG A 71 6.41 -6.73 6.56
C ARG A 71 7.72 -7.11 7.20
N GLU A 72 8.26 -8.21 6.73
CA GLU A 72 9.62 -8.62 7.00
C GLU A 72 10.58 -7.86 6.06
N VAL A 73 11.54 -7.13 6.63
CA VAL A 73 12.51 -6.32 5.88
C VAL A 73 13.93 -6.58 6.38
N GLU A 74 14.86 -6.73 5.45
CA GLU A 74 16.29 -6.84 5.75
C GLU A 74 16.91 -5.47 5.99
N PHE A 75 17.63 -5.35 7.10
CA PHE A 75 18.41 -4.18 7.47
C PHE A 75 19.89 -4.54 7.53
N GLU A 76 20.73 -3.64 7.02
CA GLU A 76 22.18 -3.78 7.15
C GLU A 76 22.59 -3.59 8.61
N LYS A 77 23.31 -4.58 9.15
CA LYS A 77 23.84 -4.54 10.51
C LYS A 77 25.21 -3.87 10.51
N LYS A 78 25.35 -2.77 11.25
CA LYS A 78 26.63 -2.05 11.36
C LYS A 78 27.26 -2.23 12.74
N ASN A 79 28.58 -2.41 12.78
CA ASN A 79 29.33 -2.35 14.03
C ASN A 79 29.44 -0.90 14.55
N SER A 80 30.02 -0.70 15.72
CA SER A 80 30.24 0.65 16.31
C SER A 80 31.11 1.57 15.45
N SER A 81 31.90 1.01 14.53
CA SER A 81 32.73 1.75 13.57
C SER A 81 32.00 2.05 12.26
N GLY A 82 30.74 1.63 12.12
CA GLY A 82 29.90 1.84 10.93
C GLY A 82 30.11 0.82 9.80
N GLU A 83 30.95 -0.19 10.00
CA GLU A 83 31.22 -1.22 9.00
C GLU A 83 30.08 -2.25 8.95
N SER A 84 29.76 -2.70 7.75
CA SER A 84 28.75 -3.74 7.51
C SER A 84 29.20 -5.08 8.08
N THR A 85 28.35 -5.70 8.89
CA THR A 85 28.59 -7.01 9.52
C THR A 85 27.59 -8.08 9.06
N GLY A 86 26.86 -7.79 7.98
CA GLY A 86 25.80 -8.65 7.44
C GLY A 86 24.43 -7.98 7.49
N TYR A 87 23.39 -8.79 7.33
CA TYR A 87 22.01 -8.36 7.35
C TYR A 87 21.27 -9.03 8.49
N GLU A 88 20.29 -8.31 9.04
CA GLU A 88 19.32 -8.89 9.95
C GLU A 88 17.92 -8.56 9.48
N THR A 89 17.03 -9.48 9.77
CA THR A 89 15.64 -9.40 9.40
C THR A 89 14.84 -8.79 10.55
N ARG A 90 13.99 -7.81 10.25
CA ARG A 90 13.08 -7.22 11.22
C ARG A 90 11.67 -7.15 10.66
N GLU A 91 10.70 -7.45 11.51
CA GLU A 91 9.30 -7.14 11.23
C GLU A 91 9.06 -5.65 11.46
N ILE A 92 8.47 -5.00 10.47
CA ILE A 92 8.03 -3.63 10.55
C ILE A 92 6.55 -3.54 10.19
N GLU A 93 5.82 -2.70 10.89
CA GLU A 93 4.49 -2.30 10.45
C GLU A 93 4.64 -1.19 9.40
N VAL A 94 3.94 -1.36 8.28
CA VAL A 94 3.91 -0.38 7.20
C VAL A 94 2.49 0.15 7.04
N GLU A 95 2.34 1.44 7.22
CA GLU A 95 1.09 2.15 6.96
C GLU A 95 1.02 2.65 5.52
N TYR A 96 -0.14 2.41 4.90
CA TYR A 96 -0.54 2.97 3.62
C TYR A 96 -1.78 3.83 3.80
N SER A 97 -1.81 4.99 3.15
CA SER A 97 -3.04 5.74 2.93
C SER A 97 -3.66 5.32 1.61
N ILE A 98 -4.86 4.75 1.67
CA ILE A 98 -5.63 4.33 0.50
C ILE A 98 -6.74 5.35 0.25
N TRP A 99 -6.87 5.77 -1.00
CA TRP A 99 -8.02 6.48 -1.53
C TRP A 99 -8.52 5.74 -2.78
N TYR A 100 -9.83 5.63 -2.94
CA TYR A 100 -10.42 5.14 -4.18
C TYR A 100 -11.73 5.83 -4.49
N LYS A 101 -12.09 5.83 -5.78
CA LYS A 101 -13.35 6.35 -6.29
C LYS A 101 -14.01 5.31 -7.18
N LEU A 102 -15.29 5.04 -6.97
CA LEU A 102 -16.06 4.15 -7.85
C LEU A 102 -16.15 4.81 -9.24
N VAL A 103 -16.00 3.98 -10.28
CA VAL A 103 -16.29 4.40 -11.65
C VAL A 103 -17.41 3.54 -12.20
N ASP A 104 -18.32 4.18 -12.94
CA ASP A 104 -19.37 3.49 -13.71
C ASP A 104 -18.78 2.80 -14.95
#